data_AF-A0A0A0N2E0-F1
#
_entry.id   AF-A0A0A0N2E0-F1
#
_cell.length_a   1.000
_cell.length_b   1.000
_cell.length_c   1.000
_cell.angle_alpha   90.00
_cell.angle_beta   90.00
_cell.angle_gamma   90.00
#
_symmetry.space_group_name_H-M   'P 1'
#
loop_
_entity.id
_entity.type
_entity.pdbx_description
1 polymer ?
#
loop_
_entity_poly.entity_id
_entity_poly.type
_entity_poly.pdbx_seq_one_letter_code
_entity_poly.pdbx_strand_id
1 'polypeptide(L)'
;MAFGQSKAKFQMEPNTGVTFDDVAGVDEAKQDFMEVVEFLKKPERFTAVGARIPKGVLLVGPPGAGKTLLAKAIAGEAGVPFFSISGSEFVEMFVGVGASRVRDLFKKAKENAPCIV
;
A
#
# COMPACT_ATOMS: atom_id res chain seq x y z
N MET A 1 7.28 24.07 -20.29
CA MET A 1 6.20 23.97 -19.29
C MET A 1 5.71 22.51 -19.28
N ALA A 2 5.90 21.77 -18.20
CA ALA A 2 5.63 20.31 -18.16
C ALA A 2 4.16 20.04 -17.78
N PHE A 3 3.26 20.11 -18.75
CA PHE A 3 1.81 19.98 -18.57
C PHE A 3 1.31 18.52 -18.36
N GLY A 4 2.21 17.58 -18.08
CA GLY A 4 1.89 16.15 -17.96
C GLY A 4 2.60 15.41 -16.84
N GLN A 5 3.56 16.04 -16.14
CA GLN A 5 4.11 15.48 -14.91
C GLN A 5 3.37 16.13 -13.74
N SER A 6 2.21 15.58 -13.40
CA SER A 6 1.59 15.92 -12.13
C SER A 6 2.53 15.41 -11.04
N LYS A 7 3.10 16.32 -10.23
CA LYS A 7 3.69 15.94 -8.95
C LYS A 7 2.52 15.52 -8.04
N ALA A 8 2.00 14.31 -8.25
CA ALA A 8 1.09 13.69 -7.30
C ALA A 8 1.76 13.75 -5.93
N LYS A 9 1.10 14.39 -4.96
CA LYS A 9 1.58 14.46 -3.58
C LYS A 9 1.18 13.17 -2.86
N PHE A 10 1.61 12.02 -3.38
CA PHE A 10 1.53 10.80 -2.59
C PHE A 10 2.55 10.91 -1.46
N GLN A 11 2.13 10.52 -0.26
CA GLN A 11 3.02 10.48 0.90
C GLN A 11 3.72 9.12 0.88
N MET A 12 5.04 9.13 0.71
CA MET A 12 5.87 7.95 0.88
C MET A 12 6.41 7.98 2.31
N GLU A 13 5.94 7.05 3.13
CA GLU A 13 6.41 6.83 4.49
C GLU A 13 7.41 5.65 4.43
N PRO A 14 8.73 5.90 4.50
CA PRO A 14 9.74 4.82 4.45
C PRO A 14 9.70 3.95 5.71
N ASN A 15 9.23 4.50 6.83
CA ASN A 15 8.93 3.77 8.04
C ASN A 15 7.64 4.36 8.62
N THR A 16 6.61 3.53 8.77
CA THR A 16 5.33 3.94 9.34
C THR A 16 5.41 4.11 10.85
N GLY A 17 6.37 3.44 11.51
CA GLY A 17 6.49 3.39 12.97
C GLY A 17 5.33 2.66 13.66
N VAL A 18 4.45 2.01 12.90
CA VAL A 18 3.25 1.30 13.37
C VAL A 18 3.42 -0.17 13.03
N THR A 19 3.13 -1.05 13.99
CA THR A 19 3.23 -2.51 13.88
C THR A 19 1.91 -3.17 14.25
N PHE A 20 1.83 -4.50 14.18
CA PHE A 20 0.62 -5.21 14.61
C PHE A 20 0.31 -5.07 16.10
N ASP A 21 1.29 -4.71 16.93
CA ASP A 21 1.08 -4.45 18.35
C ASP A 21 0.25 -3.18 18.60
N ASP A 22 0.28 -2.23 17.65
CA ASP A 22 -0.48 -0.97 17.73
C ASP A 22 -1.94 -1.11 17.29
N VAL A 23 -2.33 -2.27 16.76
CA VAL A 23 -3.68 -2.55 16.26
C VAL A 23 -4.38 -3.51 17.23
N ALA A 24 -5.60 -3.21 17.68
CA ALA A 24 -6.34 -4.09 18.60
C ALA A 24 -7.65 -4.58 17.98
N GLY A 25 -8.11 -5.77 18.41
CA GLY A 25 -9.47 -6.27 18.16
C GLY A 25 -9.73 -6.82 16.75
N VAL A 26 -8.69 -7.11 15.97
CA VAL A 26 -8.78 -7.66 14.59
C VAL A 26 -7.84 -8.84 14.39
N ASP A 27 -7.84 -9.78 15.34
CA ASP A 27 -6.87 -10.88 15.39
C ASP A 27 -6.95 -11.81 14.17
N GLU A 28 -8.16 -12.09 13.68
CA GLU A 28 -8.37 -12.87 12.45
C GLU A 28 -7.73 -12.18 11.24
N ALA A 29 -7.98 -10.87 11.07
CA ALA A 29 -7.38 -10.11 9.97
C ALA A 29 -5.85 -10.06 10.09
N LYS A 30 -5.30 -9.88 11.30
CA LYS A 30 -3.85 -9.93 11.51
C LYS A 30 -3.26 -11.28 11.09
N GLN A 31 -3.92 -12.39 11.45
CA GLN A 31 -3.48 -13.72 11.04
C GLN A 31 -3.46 -13.88 9.51
N ASP A 32 -4.50 -13.44 8.82
CA ASP A 32 -4.54 -13.47 7.36
C ASP A 32 -3.41 -12.62 6.73
N PHE A 33 -3.12 -11.45 7.32
CA PHE A 33 -2.07 -10.57 6.82
C PHE A 33 -0.64 -11.00 7.18
N MET A 34 -0.44 -11.96 8.10
CA MET A 34 0.88 -12.50 8.39
C MET A 34 1.51 -13.16 7.16
N GLU A 35 0.71 -13.83 6.32
CA GLU A 35 1.21 -14.43 5.08
C GLU A 35 1.71 -13.35 4.10
N VAL A 36 0.98 -12.23 4.00
CA VAL A 36 1.36 -11.09 3.17
C VAL A 36 2.66 -10.45 3.66
N VAL A 37 2.80 -10.28 4.98
CA VAL A 37 4.03 -9.78 5.60
C VAL A 37 5.21 -10.71 5.30
N GLU A 38 5.05 -12.02 5.49
CA GLU A 38 6.13 -12.97 5.25
C GLU A 38 6.55 -12.99 3.78
N PHE A 39 5.59 -12.85 2.86
CA PHE A 39 5.89 -12.69 1.45
C PHE A 39 6.74 -11.45 1.17
N LEU A 40 6.32 -10.28 1.69
CA LEU A 40 7.03 -9.03 1.45
C LEU A 40 8.47 -9.09 2.00
N LYS A 41 8.69 -9.82 3.09
CA LYS A 41 10.03 -10.06 3.66
C LYS A 41 10.85 -11.08 2.85
N LYS A 42 10.23 -12.14 2.34
CA LYS A 42 10.92 -13.28 1.69
C LYS A 42 10.22 -13.74 0.41
N PRO A 43 10.18 -12.90 -0.63
CA PRO A 43 9.39 -13.18 -1.84
C PRO A 43 9.86 -14.45 -2.57
N GLU A 44 11.17 -14.74 -2.52
CA GLU A 44 11.79 -15.88 -3.19
C GLU A 44 11.19 -17.23 -2.76
N ARG A 45 10.89 -17.38 -1.46
CA ARG A 45 10.31 -18.62 -0.91
C ARG A 45 8.95 -18.95 -1.51
N PHE A 46 8.11 -17.94 -1.70
CA PHE A 46 6.78 -18.10 -2.26
C PHE A 46 6.84 -18.34 -3.77
N THR A 47 7.74 -17.66 -4.47
CA THR A 47 7.93 -17.89 -5.92
C THR A 47 8.47 -19.29 -6.23
N ALA A 48 9.33 -19.85 -5.36
CA ALA A 48 9.89 -21.19 -5.55
C ALA A 48 8.83 -22.31 -5.51
N VAL A 49 7.77 -22.11 -4.73
CA VAL A 49 6.64 -23.06 -4.62
C VAL A 49 5.48 -22.71 -5.58
N GLY A 50 5.65 -21.71 -6.44
CA GLY A 50 4.63 -21.27 -7.40
C GLY A 50 3.44 -20.52 -6.79
N ALA A 51 3.56 -20.04 -5.55
CA ALA A 51 2.51 -19.28 -4.89
C ALA A 51 2.30 -17.93 -5.57
N ARG A 52 1.04 -17.50 -5.70
CA ARG A 52 0.66 -16.21 -6.28
C ARG A 52 0.10 -15.31 -5.20
N ILE A 53 0.67 -14.12 -5.08
CA ILE A 53 0.28 -13.16 -4.07
C ILE A 53 -0.90 -12.32 -4.56
N PRO A 54 -1.84 -11.98 -3.66
CA PRO A 54 -2.87 -11.00 -3.95
C PRO A 54 -2.23 -9.69 -4.43
N LYS A 55 -2.63 -9.22 -5.62
CA LYS A 55 -2.12 -7.96 -6.18
C LYS A 55 -2.71 -6.71 -5.51
N GLY A 56 -3.73 -6.89 -4.67
CA GLY A 56 -4.40 -5.83 -3.94
C GLY A 56 -5.42 -6.42 -2.98
N VAL A 57 -5.68 -5.71 -1.90
CA VAL A 57 -6.64 -6.09 -0.86
C VAL A 57 -7.56 -4.91 -0.60
N LEU A 58 -8.85 -5.17 -0.44
CA LEU A 58 -9.87 -4.15 -0.14
C LEU A 58 -10.36 -4.33 1.30
N LEU A 59 -10.03 -3.38 2.16
CA LEU A 59 -10.54 -3.35 3.54
C LEU A 59 -11.88 -2.61 3.60
N VAL A 60 -12.93 -3.28 4.07
CA VAL A 60 -14.29 -2.72 4.17
C VAL A 60 -14.72 -2.70 5.64
N GLY A 61 -15.38 -1.62 6.05
CA GLY A 61 -15.91 -1.47 7.41
C GLY A 61 -16.30 -0.02 7.72
N PRO A 62 -16.95 0.23 8.87
CA PRO A 62 -17.38 1.58 9.26
C PRO A 62 -16.19 2.55 9.42
N PRO A 63 -16.41 3.88 9.32
CA PRO A 63 -15.37 4.86 9.60
C PRO A 63 -14.82 4.66 11.01
N GLY A 64 -13.51 4.83 11.19
CA GLY A 64 -12.85 4.64 12.49
C GLY A 64 -12.48 3.18 12.85
N ALA A 65 -12.86 2.17 12.06
CA ALA A 65 -12.54 0.76 12.32
C ALA A 65 -11.05 0.36 12.10
N GLY A 66 -10.11 1.30 12.13
CA GLY A 66 -8.68 0.98 12.05
C GLY A 66 -8.15 0.53 10.68
N LYS A 67 -8.92 0.63 9.58
CA LYS A 67 -8.49 0.18 8.23
C LYS A 67 -7.13 0.75 7.79
N THR A 68 -6.97 2.08 7.88
CA THR A 68 -5.71 2.76 7.53
C THR A 68 -4.59 2.43 8.51
N LEU A 69 -4.93 2.25 9.79
CA LEU A 69 -3.96 1.86 10.82
C LEU A 69 -3.42 0.45 10.55
N LEU A 70 -4.30 -0.50 10.22
CA LEU A 70 -3.92 -1.85 9.83
C LEU A 70 -3.05 -1.86 8.57
N ALA A 71 -3.38 -1.07 7.54
CA ALA A 71 -2.55 -0.97 6.34
C ALA A 71 -1.12 -0.47 6.66
N LYS A 72 -0.99 0.55 7.53
CA LYS A 72 0.31 1.04 8.01
C LYS A 72 1.07 0.01 8.86
N ALA A 73 0.34 -0.76 9.67
CA ALA A 73 0.89 -1.83 10.48
C ALA A 73 1.46 -2.96 9.63
N ILE A 74 0.77 -3.37 8.55
CA ILE A 74 1.27 -4.39 7.61
C ILE A 74 2.59 -3.93 6.98
N ALA A 75 2.67 -2.66 6.56
CA ALA A 75 3.90 -2.10 5.97
C ALA A 75 5.05 -2.02 6.98
N GLY A 76 4.77 -1.58 8.21
CA GLY A 76 5.76 -1.50 9.28
C GLY A 76 6.24 -2.88 9.72
N GLU A 77 5.32 -3.84 9.85
CA GLU A 77 5.64 -5.23 10.16
C GLU A 77 6.52 -5.85 9.07
N ALA A 78 6.21 -5.60 7.80
CA ALA A 78 7.00 -6.05 6.65
C ALA A 78 8.33 -5.29 6.51
N GLY A 79 8.47 -4.10 7.11
CA GLY A 79 9.65 -3.23 6.96
C GLY A 79 9.78 -2.65 5.55
N VAL A 80 8.66 -2.40 4.87
CA VAL A 80 8.64 -1.90 3.48
C VAL A 80 8.04 -0.49 3.40
N PRO A 81 8.39 0.31 2.38
CA PRO A 81 7.80 1.63 2.20
C PRO A 81 6.28 1.57 2.02
N PHE A 82 5.58 2.54 2.62
CA PHE A 82 4.14 2.72 2.50
C PHE A 82 3.84 3.98 1.68
N PHE A 83 3.18 3.81 0.55
CA PHE A 83 2.65 4.91 -0.27
C PHE A 83 1.19 5.14 0.13
N SER A 84 0.81 6.38 0.38
CA SER A 84 -0.58 6.73 0.70
C SER A 84 -1.09 7.84 -0.20
N ILE A 85 -2.29 7.63 -0.75
CA ILE A 85 -3.01 8.61 -1.58
C ILE A 85 -4.52 8.45 -1.38
N SER A 86 -5.24 9.57 -1.29
CA SER A 86 -6.71 9.53 -1.28
C SER A 86 -7.23 9.31 -2.69
N GLY A 87 -8.24 8.45 -2.84
CA GLY A 87 -8.91 8.21 -4.14
C GLY A 87 -9.51 9.50 -4.75
N SER A 88 -9.89 10.46 -3.91
CA SER A 88 -10.39 11.76 -4.34
C SER A 88 -9.33 12.59 -5.08
N GLU A 89 -8.03 12.34 -4.88
CA GLU A 89 -6.95 13.05 -5.59
C GLU A 89 -6.86 12.68 -7.07
N PHE A 90 -7.53 11.61 -7.50
CA PHE A 90 -7.56 11.21 -8.91
C PHE A 90 -8.73 11.85 -9.69
N VAL A 91 -9.66 12.50 -9.00
CA VAL A 91 -10.83 13.15 -9.61
C VAL A 91 -10.53 14.64 -9.79
N GLU A 92 -10.35 15.08 -11.03
CA GLU A 92 -10.08 16.48 -11.36
C GLU A 92 -10.83 16.93 -12.63
N MET A 93 -10.97 18.25 -12.80
CA MET A 93 -11.69 18.85 -13.93
C MET A 93 -11.00 18.62 -15.29
N PHE A 94 -9.69 18.31 -15.28
CA PHE A 94 -8.90 18.17 -16.50
C PHE A 94 -8.77 16.70 -16.92
N VAL A 95 -9.21 16.40 -18.14
CA VAL A 95 -9.18 15.06 -18.73
C VAL A 95 -7.74 14.53 -18.77
N GLY A 96 -7.56 13.27 -18.36
CA GLY A 96 -6.28 12.56 -18.45
C GLY A 96 -5.29 12.83 -17.32
N VAL A 97 -5.49 13.89 -16.52
CA VAL A 97 -4.59 14.20 -15.38
C VAL A 97 -4.68 13.12 -14.30
N GLY A 98 -5.89 12.69 -13.92
CA GLY A 98 -6.08 11.59 -12.97
C GLY A 98 -5.40 10.29 -13.41
N ALA A 99 -5.57 9.91 -14.68
CA ALA A 99 -4.93 8.72 -15.25
C ALA A 99 -3.39 8.84 -15.31
N SER A 100 -2.84 10.05 -15.47
CA SER A 100 -1.39 10.27 -15.39
C SER A 100 -0.87 10.05 -13.96
N ARG A 101 -1.58 10.57 -12.95
CA ARG A 101 -1.20 10.40 -11.53
C ARG A 101 -1.16 8.94 -11.11
N VAL A 102 -2.16 8.14 -11.52
CA VAL A 102 -2.17 6.68 -11.25
C VAL A 102 -0.93 6.02 -11.85
N ARG A 103 -0.59 6.35 -13.10
CA ARG A 103 0.60 5.80 -13.76
C ARG A 103 1.90 6.20 -13.05
N ASP A 104 2.02 7.46 -12.66
CA ASP A 104 3.21 7.98 -11.97
C ASP A 104 3.38 7.37 -10.57
N LEU A 105 2.28 7.15 -9.84
CA LEU A 105 2.26 6.45 -8.56
C LEU A 105 2.81 5.03 -8.70
N PHE A 106 2.22 4.22 -9.59
CA PHE A 106 2.65 2.84 -9.78
C PHE A 106 4.05 2.73 -10.41
N LYS A 107 4.50 3.72 -11.18
CA LYS A 107 5.88 3.79 -11.65
C LYS A 107 6.85 3.90 -10.47
N LYS A 108 6.60 4.84 -9.55
CA LYS A 108 7.45 5.04 -8.37
C LYS A 108 7.37 3.89 -7.37
N ALA A 109 6.20 3.28 -7.20
CA ALA A 109 6.04 2.09 -6.38
C ALA A 109 6.92 0.93 -6.91
N LYS A 110 6.95 0.72 -8.23
CA LYS A 110 7.83 -0.30 -8.84
C LYS A 110 9.32 -0.01 -8.65
N GLU A 111 9.71 1.26 -8.69
CA GLU A 111 11.10 1.69 -8.42
C GLU A 111 11.52 1.46 -6.94
N ASN A 112 10.55 1.37 -6.02
CA ASN A 112 10.76 1.16 -4.59
C ASN A 112 10.25 -0.22 -4.11
N ALA A 113 10.17 -1.21 -5.00
CA ALA A 113 9.72 -2.54 -4.63
C ALA A 113 10.76 -3.28 -3.75
N PRO A 114 10.33 -4.08 -2.75
CA PRO A 114 8.95 -4.32 -2.32
C PRO A 114 8.35 -3.13 -1.54
N CYS A 115 7.07 -2.80 -1.78
CA CYS A 115 6.35 -1.72 -1.10
C CYS A 115 4.83 -1.98 -1.05
N ILE A 116 4.11 -1.17 -0.28
CA ILE A 116 2.63 -1.14 -0.21
C ILE A 116 2.13 0.22 -0.71
N VAL A 117 1.02 0.23 -1.47
CA VAL A 117 0.35 1.42 -2.01
C VAL A 117 -1.09 1.48 -1.53
#